data_AF-A0A258F3C7-F1
#
_entry.id   AF-A0A258F3C7-F1
#
_cell.length_a   1.000
_cell.length_b   1.000
_cell.length_c   1.000
_cell.angle_alpha   90.00
_cell.angle_beta   90.00
_cell.angle_gamma   90.00
#
_symmetry.space_group_name_H-M   'P 1'
#
loop_
_entity.id
_entity.type
_entity.pdbx_description
1 polymer ?
#
loop_
_entity_poly.entity_id
_entity_poly.type
_entity_poly.pdbx_seq_one_letter_code
_entity_poly.pdbx_strand_id
1 'polypeptide(L)'
;MNPVDEFARLKAEIRRLQDRADVLRDGFLHPNARLRSNQFEITVKRARRRVFVKERLPEAVLSDPRYWEERESEVVTCRAIAGSQAAKDDIVLIE
;
A
#
# COMPACT_ATOMS: atom_id res chain seq x y z
N MET A 1 5.41 4.95 -26.92
CA MET A 1 4.49 4.42 -25.90
C MET A 1 4.14 5.57 -24.96
N ASN A 2 2.87 5.78 -24.60
CA ASN A 2 2.50 6.88 -23.68
C ASN A 2 2.97 6.52 -22.25
N PRO A 3 3.78 7.37 -21.58
CA PRO A 3 4.26 7.11 -20.23
C PRO A 3 3.16 6.83 -19.20
N VAL A 4 1.97 7.44 -19.35
CA VAL A 4 0.83 7.20 -18.46
C VAL A 4 0.29 5.78 -18.65
N ASP A 5 0.17 5.32 -19.90
CA ASP A 5 -0.27 3.96 -20.21
C ASP A 5 0.76 2.91 -19.76
N GLU A 6 2.04 3.23 -19.91
CA GLU A 6 3.14 2.39 -19.40
C GLU A 6 3.09 2.28 -17.87
N PHE A 7 2.94 3.40 -17.17
CA PHE A 7 2.79 3.42 -15.72
C PHE A 7 1.56 2.63 -15.26
N ALA A 8 0.42 2.78 -15.94
CA ALA A 8 -0.79 2.02 -15.66
C ALA A 8 -0.57 0.50 -15.81
N ARG A 9 0.11 0.07 -16.89
CA ARG A 9 0.46 -1.34 -17.12
C ARG A 9 1.40 -1.86 -16.04
N LEU A 10 2.44 -1.10 -15.68
CA LEU A 10 3.38 -1.49 -14.62
C LEU A 10 2.68 -1.63 -13.27
N LYS A 11 1.80 -0.69 -12.91
CA LYS A 11 1.01 -0.78 -11.67
C LYS A 11 0.10 -2.00 -11.64
N ALA A 12 -0.51 -2.34 -12.77
CA ALA A 12 -1.34 -3.54 -12.89
C ALA A 12 -0.51 -4.82 -12.72
N GLU A 13 0.67 -4.90 -13.34
CA GLU A 13 1.54 -6.07 -13.20
C GLU A 13 2.12 -6.21 -11.80
N ILE A 14 2.56 -5.10 -11.18
CA ILE A 14 3.00 -5.09 -9.78
C ILE A 14 1.90 -5.63 -8.88
N ARG A 15 0.66 -5.16 -9.05
CA ARG A 15 -0.47 -5.62 -8.26
C ARG A 15 -0.71 -7.12 -8.43
N ARG A 16 -0.73 -7.62 -9.68
CA ARG A 16 -0.89 -9.05 -9.97
C ARG A 16 0.21 -9.91 -9.33
N LEU A 17 1.46 -9.45 -9.38
CA LEU A 17 2.58 -10.15 -8.76
C LEU A 17 2.49 -10.11 -7.23
N GLN A 18 2.06 -9.00 -6.64
CA GLN A 18 1.81 -8.88 -5.21
C GLN A 18 0.70 -9.83 -4.76
N ASP A 19 -0.44 -9.84 -5.46
CA ASP A 19 -1.57 -10.74 -5.17
C ASP A 19 -1.11 -12.21 -5.19
N ARG A 20 -0.30 -12.59 -6.19
CA ARG A 20 0.28 -13.93 -6.27
C ARG A 20 1.24 -14.23 -5.13
N ALA A 21 2.09 -13.28 -4.76
CA ALA A 21 3.02 -13.44 -3.65
C ALA A 21 2.29 -13.59 -2.30
N ASP A 22 1.16 -12.88 -2.14
CA ASP A 22 0.34 -12.96 -0.94
C ASP A 22 -0.33 -14.33 -0.81
N VAL A 23 -0.89 -14.87 -1.89
CA VAL A 23 -1.42 -16.26 -1.91
C VAL A 23 -0.34 -17.28 -1.52
N LEU A 24 0.89 -17.13 -2.03
CA LEU A 24 1.99 -18.01 -1.65
C LEU A 24 2.37 -17.85 -0.17
N ARG A 25 2.41 -16.62 0.34
CA ARG A 25 2.71 -16.32 1.74
C ARG A 25 1.71 -16.99 2.66
N ASP A 26 0.41 -16.88 2.36
CA ASP A 26 -0.64 -17.54 3.12
C ASP A 26 -0.45 -19.05 3.11
N GLY A 27 -0.12 -19.63 1.95
CA GLY A 27 0.26 -21.04 1.82
C GLY A 27 1.39 -21.46 2.78
N PHE A 28 2.45 -20.64 2.91
CA PHE A 28 3.57 -20.93 3.82
C PHE A 28 3.23 -20.81 5.30
N LEU A 29 2.17 -20.10 5.67
CA LEU A 29 1.74 -19.95 7.06
C LEU A 29 0.91 -21.15 7.56
N HIS A 30 0.48 -22.05 6.67
CA HIS A 30 -0.27 -23.23 7.04
C HIS A 30 0.60 -24.28 7.74
N PRO A 31 0.05 -25.01 8.73
CA PRO A 31 0.74 -26.15 9.32
C PRO A 31 1.04 -27.20 8.24
N ASN A 32 2.30 -27.66 8.18
CA ASN A 32 2.84 -28.63 7.20
C ASN A 32 3.19 -28.09 5.81
N ALA A 33 3.24 -26.77 5.61
CA ALA A 33 3.73 -26.22 4.34
C ALA A 33 5.20 -26.63 4.06
N ARG A 34 5.51 -26.96 2.81
CA ARG A 34 6.89 -27.22 2.39
C ARG A 34 7.64 -25.88 2.27
N LEU A 35 8.49 -25.61 3.26
CA LEU A 35 9.24 -24.35 3.33
C LEU A 35 10.60 -24.38 2.63
N ARG A 36 11.03 -25.52 2.09
CA ARG A 36 12.34 -25.65 1.44
C ARG A 36 12.26 -26.37 0.10
N SER A 37 12.98 -25.82 -0.87
CA SER A 37 13.27 -26.39 -2.18
C SER A 37 14.78 -26.63 -2.32
N ASN A 38 15.21 -27.09 -3.50
CA ASN A 38 16.63 -27.32 -3.77
C ASN A 38 17.45 -26.02 -3.85
N GLN A 39 16.80 -24.87 -4.09
CA GLN A 39 17.46 -23.58 -4.29
C GLN A 39 17.14 -22.54 -3.20
N PHE A 40 15.99 -22.66 -2.54
CA PHE A 40 15.47 -21.63 -1.64
C PHE A 40 14.80 -22.25 -0.39
N GLU A 41 14.89 -21.53 0.73
CA GLU A 41 14.25 -21.85 2.00
C GLU A 41 13.46 -20.64 2.53
N ILE A 42 12.28 -20.90 3.09
CA ILE A 42 11.36 -19.95 3.71
C ILE A 42 11.43 -20.15 5.22
N THR A 43 11.67 -19.07 5.97
CA THR A 43 11.65 -19.10 7.43
C THR A 43 10.45 -18.31 7.95
N VAL A 44 9.56 -18.96 8.70
CA VAL A 44 8.42 -18.29 9.34
C VAL A 44 8.79 -17.94 10.79
N LYS A 45 9.04 -16.65 11.04
CA LYS A 45 9.29 -16.13 12.40
C LYS A 45 8.01 -15.48 12.94
N ARG A 46 7.58 -15.91 14.12
CA ARG A 46 6.50 -15.24 14.86
C ARG A 46 7.11 -14.26 15.86
N ALA A 47 6.96 -12.97 15.59
CA ALA A 47 7.41 -11.92 16.50
C ALA A 47 6.22 -11.31 17.23
N ARG A 48 6.32 -11.17 18.55
CA ARG A 48 5.39 -10.36 19.35
C ARG A 48 6.04 -9.02 19.59
N ARG A 49 5.34 -7.95 19.21
CA ARG A 49 5.72 -6.57 19.55
C ARG A 49 4.55 -5.87 20.19
N ARG A 50 4.85 -4.95 21.10
CA ARG A 50 3.85 -3.99 21.58
C ARG A 50 3.57 -3.04 20.43
N VAL A 51 2.29 -2.85 20.11
CA VAL A 51 1.83 -1.89 19.11
C VAL A 51 1.28 -0.68 19.87
N PHE A 52 1.76 0.51 19.51
CA PHE A 52 1.19 1.74 20.01
C PHE A 52 -0.15 1.99 19.33
N VAL A 53 -1.21 2.12 20.11
CA VAL A 53 -2.57 2.31 19.62
C VAL A 53 -2.92 3.79 19.83
N LYS A 54 -2.72 4.61 18.78
CA LYS A 54 -2.91 6.06 18.84
C LYS A 54 -4.33 6.44 19.26
N GLU A 55 -5.31 5.63 18.85
CA GLU A 55 -6.74 5.82 19.10
C GLU A 55 -7.12 5.68 20.58
N ARG A 56 -6.21 5.12 21.41
CA ARG A 56 -6.39 5.00 22.86
C ARG A 56 -5.70 6.13 23.64
N LEU A 57 -5.13 7.11 22.96
CA LEU A 57 -4.55 8.26 23.63
C LEU A 57 -5.65 9.13 24.24
N PRO A 58 -5.37 9.81 25.36
CA PRO A 58 -6.25 10.85 25.86
C PRO A 58 -6.46 11.95 24.82
N GLU A 59 -7.67 12.50 24.78
CA GLU A 59 -8.00 13.63 23.89
C GLU A 59 -7.04 14.79 24.06
N ALA A 60 -6.64 15.08 25.31
CA ALA A 60 -5.67 16.13 25.63
C ALA A 60 -4.31 15.97 24.94
N VAL A 61 -3.90 14.73 24.62
CA VAL A 61 -2.71 14.49 23.81
C VAL A 61 -3.06 14.67 22.34
N LEU A 62 -4.14 14.02 21.86
CA LEU A 62 -4.58 14.05 20.45
C LEU A 62 -4.88 15.45 19.89
N SER A 63 -5.26 16.39 20.74
CA SER A 63 -5.57 17.76 20.35
C SER A 63 -4.42 18.75 20.54
N ASP A 64 -3.30 18.34 21.15
CA ASP A 64 -2.21 19.25 21.54
C ASP A 64 -1.23 19.47 20.38
N PRO A 65 -1.20 20.64 19.72
CA PRO A 65 -0.44 20.86 18.48
C PRO A 65 1.07 20.56 18.60
N ARG A 66 1.64 20.52 19.81
CA ARG A 66 3.06 20.25 20.05
C ARG A 66 3.50 18.85 19.66
N TYR A 67 2.59 17.88 19.51
CA TYR A 67 2.92 16.53 19.07
C TYR A 67 2.57 16.25 17.59
N TRP A 68 2.24 17.28 16.79
CA TRP A 68 1.91 17.17 15.37
C TRP A 68 2.97 17.86 14.53
N GLU A 69 3.35 17.21 13.43
CA GLU A 69 4.21 17.77 12.38
C GLU A 69 3.42 17.67 11.07
N GLU A 70 3.34 18.77 10.33
CA GLU A 70 2.76 18.78 9.00
C GLU A 70 3.82 18.30 8.01
N ARG A 71 3.53 17.19 7.30
CA ARG A 71 4.37 16.68 6.22
C ARG A 71 3.54 16.46 4.99
N GLU A 72 4.03 17.00 3.89
CA GLU A 72 3.49 16.74 2.56
C GLU A 72 4.16 15.51 1.95
N SER A 73 3.39 14.69 1.24
CA SER A 73 3.89 13.51 0.55
C SER A 73 3.21 13.41 -0.80
N GLU A 74 4.02 13.44 -1.86
CA GLU A 74 3.51 13.32 -3.22
C GLU A 74 3.18 11.84 -3.52
N VAL A 75 1.91 11.59 -3.88
CA VAL A 75 1.46 10.25 -4.25
C VAL A 75 0.91 10.28 -5.66
N VAL A 76 1.61 9.61 -6.58
CA VAL A 76 1.12 9.42 -7.95
C VAL A 76 0.09 8.30 -7.97
N THR A 77 -1.17 8.66 -8.22
CA THR A 77 -2.25 7.69 -8.42
C THR A 77 -2.70 7.68 -9.87
N CYS A 78 -2.97 6.49 -10.41
CA CYS A 78 -3.52 6.33 -11.75
C CYS A 78 -4.98 5.91 -11.62
N ARG A 79 -5.90 6.64 -12.25
CA ARG A 79 -7.32 6.30 -12.35
C ARG A 79 -7.71 6.26 -13.82
N ALA A 80 -8.52 5.29 -14.21
CA ALA A 80 -9.09 5.27 -15.55
C ALA A 80 -10.08 6.43 -15.69
N ILE A 81 -9.89 7.25 -16.72
CA ILE A 81 -10.88 8.26 -17.10
C ILE A 81 -11.94 7.50 -17.88
N ALA A 82 -13.02 7.10 -17.20
CA ALA A 82 -14.21 6.59 -17.88
C ALA A 82 -14.65 7.65 -18.91
N GLY A 83 -15.00 7.20 -20.11
CA GLY A 83 -15.08 7.98 -21.33
C GLY A 83 -15.64 9.39 -21.19
N SER A 84 -14.97 10.33 -21.87
CA SER A 84 -15.40 11.70 -22.10
C SER A 84 -16.90 11.79 -22.38
N GLN A 85 -17.65 12.28 -21.40
CA GLN A 85 -18.86 13.04 -21.64
C GLN A 85 -19.04 14.08 -20.53
N ALA A 86 -18.52 15.27 -20.86
CA ALA A 86 -19.02 16.60 -20.53
C ALA A 86 -19.21 17.03 -19.06
N ALA A 87 -18.66 18.22 -18.83
CA ALA A 87 -18.93 19.21 -17.78
C ALA A 87 -18.02 19.11 -16.55
N LYS A 88 -16.97 19.95 -16.50
CA LYS A 88 -16.99 21.27 -15.84
C LYS A 88 -17.23 21.11 -14.34
N ASP A 89 -16.18 20.98 -13.56
CA ASP A 89 -15.57 22.10 -12.84
C ASP A 89 -14.40 21.58 -11.98
N ASP A 90 -13.49 22.49 -11.69
CA ASP A 90 -12.46 22.42 -10.65
C ASP A 90 -11.28 21.47 -10.87
N ILE A 91 -10.34 21.93 -11.69
CA ILE A 91 -8.91 21.65 -11.45
C ILE A 91 -8.29 22.94 -10.92
N VAL A 92 -8.03 22.96 -9.61
CA VAL A 92 -7.18 23.98 -8.97
C VAL A 92 -5.72 23.57 -9.17
N LEU A 93 -4.93 24.52 -9.68
CA LEU A 93 -3.48 24.45 -9.89
C LEU A 93 -2.74 24.39 -8.53
N ILE A 94 -1.59 23.69 -8.52
CA ILE A 94 -0.65 23.68 -7.39
C ILE A 94 0.54 24.58 -7.75
N GLU A 95 0.80 25.60 -6.93
CA GLU A 95 2.13 26.20 -6.65
C GLU A 95 2.45 25.98 -5.17
#